data_AF-A0A1V5Z5F3-F1
#
_entry.id   AF-A0A1V5Z5F3-F1
#
_cell.length_a   1.000
_cell.length_b   1.000
_cell.length_c   1.000
_cell.angle_alpha   90.00
_cell.angle_beta   90.00
_cell.angle_gamma   90.00
#
_symmetry.space_group_name_H-M   'P 1'
#
loop_
_entity.id
_entity.type
_entity.pdbx_description
1 polymer ?
#
loop_
_entity_poly.entity_id
_entity_poly.type
_entity_poly.pdbx_seq_one_letter_code
_entity_poly.pdbx_strand_id
1 'polypeptide(L)' 'MTPQQFKQRWESSDDGNGITYADIAECAADWGVTNCLDILPIDAVRYLVLKTAGVNDAENYRPNTFGTN' A
#
# COMPACT_ATOMS: atom_id res chain seq x y z
N MET A 1 -10.14 0.34 7.41
CA MET A 1 -9.37 -0.74 8.11
C MET A 1 -8.22 -0.08 8.85
N THR A 2 -7.78 -0.52 10.03
CA THR A 2 -6.63 0.15 10.68
C THR A 2 -5.28 -0.27 10.07
N PRO A 3 -4.22 0.55 10.19
CA PRO A 3 -2.88 0.19 9.68
C PRO A 3 -2.37 -1.16 10.22
N GLN A 4 -2.65 -1.46 11.49
CA GLN A 4 -2.25 -2.72 12.12
C GLN A 4 -3.03 -3.92 11.58
N GLN A 5 -4.34 -3.78 11.32
CA GLN A 5 -5.15 -4.83 10.71
C GLN A 5 -4.75 -5.08 9.26
N PHE A 6 -4.41 -4.01 8.52
CA PHE A 6 -3.86 -4.13 7.17
C PHE A 6 -2.57 -4.94 7.20
N LYS A 7 -1.63 -4.56 8.08
CA LYS A 7 -0.35 -5.26 8.21
C LYS A 7 -0.53 -6.74 8.52
N GLN A 8 -1.37 -7.06 9.50
CA GLN A 8 -1.65 -8.46 9.85
C GLN A 8 -2.24 -9.24 8.67
N ARG A 9 -3.21 -8.67 7.94
CA ARG A 9 -3.78 -9.34 6.76
C ARG A 9 -2.77 -9.52 5.64
N TRP A 10 -1.92 -8.52 5.42
CA TRP A 10 -0.87 -8.54 4.42
C TRP A 10 0.18 -9.60 4.71
N GLU A 11 0.67 -9.66 5.95
CA GLU A 11 1.72 -10.59 6.37
C GLU A 11 1.19 -12.01 6.67
N SER A 12 -0.11 -12.15 6.97
CA SER A 12 -0.72 -13.45 7.28
C SER A 12 -1.19 -14.23 6.05
N SER A 13 -1.19 -13.63 4.86
CA SER A 13 -1.71 -14.25 3.64
C SER A 13 -0.57 -14.57 2.67
N ASP A 14 0.03 -15.76 2.81
CA ASP A 14 0.99 -16.32 1.83
C ASP A 14 0.33 -16.51 0.44
N ASP A 15 -1.00 -16.71 0.41
CA ASP A 15 -1.80 -17.02 -0.78
C ASP A 15 -2.61 -15.83 -1.34
N GLY A 16 -2.18 -14.58 -1.08
CA GLY A 16 -2.57 -13.41 -1.89
C GLY A 16 -4.07 -13.07 -2.01
N ASN A 17 -4.93 -13.53 -1.09
CA ASN A 17 -6.38 -13.46 -1.25
C ASN A 17 -7.08 -12.68 -0.13
N GLY A 18 -6.70 -11.43 0.13
CA GLY A 18 -7.35 -10.64 1.19
C GLY A 18 -7.28 -9.13 1.10
N ILE A 19 -6.35 -8.56 0.33
CA ILE A 19 -6.25 -7.11 0.16
C ILE A 19 -6.18 -6.82 -1.34
N THR A 20 -7.25 -6.23 -1.88
CA THR A 20 -7.30 -5.79 -3.27
C THR A 20 -6.73 -4.37 -3.42
N TYR A 21 -6.49 -3.95 -4.66
CA TYR A 21 -6.13 -2.56 -4.93
C TYR A 21 -7.20 -1.56 -4.49
N ALA A 22 -8.48 -1.95 -4.51
CA ALA A 22 -9.56 -1.12 -3.98
C ALA A 22 -9.42 -0.93 -2.46
N ASP A 23 -9.16 -2.01 -1.71
CA ASP A 23 -8.91 -1.93 -0.27
C ASP A 23 -7.71 -1.03 0.05
N ILE A 24 -6.65 -1.10 -0.76
CA ILE A 24 -5.46 -0.24 -0.62
C ILE A 24 -5.83 1.23 -0.85
N ALA A 25 -6.61 1.54 -1.90
CA ALA A 25 -7.02 2.91 -2.20
C ALA A 25 -7.95 3.47 -1.10
N GLU A 26 -8.89 2.68 -0.61
CA GLU A 26 -9.75 3.06 0.51
C GLU A 26 -8.94 3.30 1.79
N CYS A 27 -7.97 2.43 2.11
CA CYS A 27 -7.08 2.64 3.25
C CYS A 27 -6.22 3.90 3.09
N ALA A 28 -5.75 4.17 1.87
CA ALA A 28 -4.96 5.38 1.61
C ALA A 28 -5.77 6.66 1.83
N ALA A 29 -7.04 6.67 1.44
CA ALA A 29 -7.96 7.78 1.67
C ALA A 29 -8.33 7.92 3.15
N ASP A 30 -8.72 6.81 3.80
CA ASP A 30 -9.14 6.74 5.20
C ASP A 30 -8.02 7.17 6.16
N TRP A 31 -6.77 6.82 5.84
CA TRP A 31 -5.59 7.18 6.66
C TRP A 31 -4.97 8.52 6.27
N GLY A 32 -5.45 9.16 5.20
CA GLY A 32 -4.87 10.40 4.69
C GLY A 32 -3.43 10.24 4.16
N VAL A 33 -3.08 9.05 3.66
CA VAL A 33 -1.75 8.75 3.10
C VAL A 33 -1.46 9.59 1.86
N THR A 34 -2.48 9.77 1.01
CA THR A 34 -2.38 10.63 -0.16
C THR A 34 -3.76 11.11 -0.60
N ASN A 35 -3.88 12.40 -0.91
CA ASN A 35 -5.07 12.97 -1.55
C ASN A 35 -5.01 12.87 -3.09
N CYS A 36 -3.98 12.22 -3.61
CA CYS A 36 -3.62 12.16 -5.02
C CYS A 36 -3.77 10.75 -5.58
N LEU A 37 -4.78 10.01 -5.13
CA LEU A 37 -5.03 8.63 -5.57
C LEU A 37 -5.30 8.52 -7.07
N ASP A 38 -5.97 9.53 -7.65
CA ASP A 38 -6.31 9.56 -9.08
C ASP A 38 -5.12 9.86 -10.02
N ILE A 39 -4.03 10.42 -9.49
CA ILE A 39 -2.84 10.78 -10.29
C ILE A 39 -1.64 9.86 -10.03
N LEU A 40 -1.65 9.13 -8.90
CA LEU A 40 -0.56 8.23 -8.55
C LEU A 40 -0.80 6.85 -9.16
N PRO A 41 0.24 6.19 -9.70
CA PRO A 41 0.13 4.80 -10.11
C PRO A 41 -0.19 3.93 -8.89
N ILE A 42 -0.99 2.89 -9.09
CA ILE A 42 -1.46 2.02 -8.02
C ILE A 42 -0.31 1.38 -7.22
N ASP A 43 0.83 1.10 -7.87
CA ASP A 43 2.04 0.62 -7.20
C ASP A 43 2.62 1.64 -6.20
N ALA A 44 2.57 2.93 -6.52
CA ALA A 44 2.98 3.99 -5.60
C ALA A 44 2.02 4.11 -4.43
N VAL A 45 0.70 4.05 -4.68
CA VAL A 45 -0.31 4.05 -3.63
C VAL A 45 -0.11 2.86 -2.69
N ARG A 46 0.07 1.65 -3.25
CA ARG A 46 0.39 0.44 -2.51
C ARG A 46 1.63 0.62 -1.65
N TYR A 47 2.74 1.10 -2.20
CA TYR A 47 3.97 1.34 -1.44
C TYR A 47 3.74 2.28 -0.25
N LEU A 48 3.04 3.39 -0.47
CA LEU A 48 2.78 4.38 0.59
C LEU A 48 1.90 3.80 1.70
N VAL A 49 0.88 3.03 1.34
CA VAL A 49 0.00 2.33 2.30
C VAL A 49 0.79 1.30 3.10
N LEU A 50 1.61 0.47 2.43
CA LEU A 50 2.46 -0.53 3.10
C LEU A 50 3.45 0.11 4.07
N LYS A 51 4.05 1.22 3.67
CA LYS A 51 4.97 2.00 4.50
C LYS A 51 4.27 2.59 5.71
N THR A 52 3.06 3.13 5.53
CA THR A 52 2.24 3.69 6.62
C THR A 52 1.76 2.60 7.58
N ALA A 53 1.43 1.42 7.06
CA ALA A 53 1.08 0.25 7.84
C ALA A 53 2.27 -0.39 8.56
N GLY A 54 3.51 0.00 8.21
CA GLY A 54 4.73 -0.57 8.79
C GLY A 54 4.94 -2.04 8.40
N VAL A 55 4.51 -2.43 7.20
CA VAL A 55 4.75 -3.78 6.65
C VAL A 55 6.25 -3.97 6.40
N ASN A 56 6.80 -5.11 6.80
CA ASN A 56 8.25 -5.36 6.72
C ASN A 56 8.75 -5.36 5.27
N ASP A 57 7.99 -5.95 4.35
CA ASP A 57 8.32 -6.05 2.92
C ASP A 57 7.91 -4.82 2.10
N ALA A 58 7.54 -3.70 2.73
CA ALA A 58 7.08 -2.51 2.00
C ALA A 58 8.10 -2.04 0.94
N GLU A 59 9.40 -2.12 1.25
CA GLU A 59 10.47 -1.70 0.34
C GLU A 59 10.58 -2.58 -0.93
N ASN A 60 10.12 -3.83 -0.91
CA ASN A 60 10.08 -4.69 -2.10
C ASN A 60 9.06 -4.21 -3.15
N TYR A 61 8.10 -3.39 -2.73
CA TYR A 61 7.05 -2.83 -3.59
C TYR A 61 7.30 -1.37 -3.95
N ARG A 62 8.50 -0.85 -3.66
CA ARG A 62 8.87 0.51 -4.01
C ARG A 62 8.79 0.67 -5.54
N PRO A 63 8.00 1.63 -6.06
CA PRO A 63 7.89 1.83 -7.49
C PRO A 63 9.25 2.24 -8.07
N ASN A 64 9.63 1.64 -9.19
CA ASN A 64 10.91 1.86 -9.85
C ASN A 64 11.02 3.24 -10.55
N THR A 65 10.01 4.10 -10.38
CA THR A 65 9.87 5.43 -11.01
C THR A 65 10.52 6.57 -10.23
N PHE A 66 11.65 6.30 -9.56
CA PHE A 66 12.74 7.30 -9.53
C PHE A 66 13.84 6.82 -10.47
N GLY A 67 13.48 6.55 -11.73
CA GLY A 67 14.45 6.41 -12.80
C GLY A 67 15.15 7.76 -12.96
N THR A 68 16.30 7.91 -12.31
CA THR A 68 17.27 8.93 -12.68
C THR A 68 17.78 8.56 -14.07
N ASN A 69 17.33 9.35 -15.06
CA ASN A 69 18.13 9.60 -16.26
C ASN A 69 19.48 10.16 -15.85
#